data_AF-A0A8S9C1X5-F1
#
_entry.id   AF-A0A8S9C1X5-F1
#
_cell.length_a   1.000
_cell.length_b   1.000
_cell.length_c   1.000
_cell.angle_alpha   90.00
_cell.angle_beta   90.00
_cell.angle_gamma   90.00
#
_symmetry.space_group_name_H-M   'P 1'
#
loop_
_entity.id
_entity.type
_entity.pdbx_description
1 polymer ?
#
loop_
_entity_poly.entity_id
_entity_poly.type
_entity_poly.pdbx_seq_one_letter_code
_entity_poly.pdbx_strand_id
1 'polypeptide(L)'
;MSSGKVKTGQLWSKNKADLAKQLGELKTELGQLRTQKIAGGSASKLTKIHDLRKSIAKVLTVINANQRAQLRLFYKEKKYLPLDLRPKTTRAIRRRLTKDESSRVLEKTKKRSTHFPQRKYAVKA
;
A
#
# COMPACT_ATOMS: atom_id res chain seq x y z
N MET A 1 -8.03 -32.36 -10.82
CA MET A 1 -7.81 -31.05 -11.45
C MET A 1 -6.66 -30.34 -10.74
N SER A 2 -5.50 -30.22 -11.37
CA SER A 2 -4.36 -29.52 -10.76
C SER A 2 -4.69 -28.04 -10.69
N SER A 3 -4.98 -27.49 -9.50
CA SER A 3 -5.19 -26.04 -9.35
C SER A 3 -3.87 -25.34 -9.69
N GLY A 4 -3.83 -24.76 -10.89
CA GLY A 4 -2.66 -24.06 -11.40
C GLY A 4 -2.31 -22.87 -10.53
N LYS A 5 -1.01 -22.57 -10.41
CA LYS A 5 -0.49 -21.41 -9.68
C LYS A 5 -1.26 -20.14 -10.03
N VAL A 6 -1.90 -19.52 -9.03
CA VAL A 6 -2.70 -18.31 -9.22
C VAL A 6 -1.83 -17.16 -9.70
N LYS A 7 -2.20 -16.54 -10.83
CA LYS A 7 -1.55 -15.35 -11.38
C LYS A 7 -2.23 -14.09 -10.83
N THR A 8 -1.44 -13.14 -10.33
CA THR A 8 -1.97 -11.92 -9.70
C THR A 8 -2.77 -11.06 -10.68
N GLY A 9 -2.35 -10.97 -11.95
CA GLY A 9 -3.07 -10.19 -12.96
C GLY A 9 -4.52 -10.63 -13.17
N GLN A 10 -4.80 -11.93 -13.02
CA GLN A 10 -6.16 -12.49 -13.15
C GLN A 10 -7.06 -12.21 -11.92
N LEU A 11 -6.49 -11.75 -10.81
CA LEU A 11 -7.25 -11.48 -9.59
C LEU A 11 -7.85 -10.07 -9.57
N TRP A 12 -7.22 -9.13 -10.28
CA TRP A 12 -7.66 -7.73 -10.32
C TRP A 12 -9.00 -7.53 -11.03
N SER A 13 -9.33 -8.39 -12.00
CA SER A 13 -10.61 -8.34 -12.72
C SER A 13 -11.76 -9.05 -12.01
N LYS A 14 -11.49 -9.75 -10.89
CA LYS A 14 -12.51 -10.51 -10.15
C LYS A 14 -13.18 -9.65 -9.09
N ASN A 15 -14.45 -9.95 -8.80
CA ASN A 15 -15.19 -9.28 -7.74
C ASN A 15 -14.77 -9.80 -6.35
N LYS A 16 -15.20 -9.11 -5.29
CA LYS A 16 -14.87 -9.49 -3.90
C LYS A 16 -15.42 -10.87 -3.50
N ALA A 17 -16.61 -11.24 -3.96
CA ALA A 17 -17.24 -12.51 -3.63
C ALA A 17 -16.48 -13.70 -4.25
N ASP A 18 -16.09 -13.56 -5.52
CA ASP A 18 -15.30 -14.56 -6.26
C ASP A 18 -13.93 -14.76 -5.62
N LEU A 19 -13.27 -13.66 -5.21
CA LEU A 19 -12.00 -13.73 -4.50
C LEU A 19 -12.14 -14.41 -3.12
N ALA A 20 -13.25 -14.16 -2.41
CA ALA A 20 -13.52 -14.81 -1.13
C ALA A 20 -13.79 -16.31 -1.28
N LYS A 21 -14.55 -16.70 -2.31
CA LYS A 21 -14.78 -18.11 -2.66
C LYS A 21 -13.47 -18.82 -3.03
N GLN A 22 -12.69 -18.23 -3.93
CA GLN A 22 -11.39 -18.77 -4.33
C GLN A 22 -10.43 -18.89 -3.13
N LEU A 23 -10.46 -17.93 -2.20
CA LEU A 23 -9.66 -18.00 -0.96
C LEU A 23 -10.09 -19.19 -0.07
N GLY A 24 -11.39 -19.44 0.05
CA GLY A 24 -11.93 -20.57 0.81
C GLY A 24 -11.46 -21.91 0.26
N GLU A 25 -11.59 -22.09 -1.06
CA GLU A 25 -11.15 -23.30 -1.78
C GLU A 25 -9.63 -23.55 -1.63
N LEU A 26 -8.81 -22.51 -1.75
CA LEU A 26 -7.35 -22.65 -1.57
C LEU A 26 -6.97 -23.03 -0.14
N LYS A 27 -7.72 -22.55 0.87
CA LYS A 27 -7.48 -22.89 2.29
C LYS A 27 -7.87 -24.33 2.61
N THR A 28 -9.00 -24.81 2.07
CA THR A 28 -9.43 -26.20 2.26
C THR A 28 -8.46 -27.16 1.58
N GLU A 29 -8.02 -26.88 0.35
CA GLU A 29 -7.01 -27.66 -0.37
C GLU A 29 -5.68 -27.69 0.41
N LEU A 30 -5.21 -26.55 0.93
CA LEU A 30 -4.01 -26.50 1.77
C LEU A 30 -4.15 -27.35 3.06
N GLY A 31 -5.33 -27.34 3.69
CA GLY A 31 -5.63 -28.15 4.86
C GLY A 31 -5.50 -29.65 4.56
N GLN A 32 -6.09 -30.10 3.45
CA GLN A 32 -6.01 -31.48 2.99
C GLN A 32 -4.57 -31.93 2.68
N LEU A 33 -3.76 -31.06 2.07
CA LEU A 33 -2.35 -31.40 1.79
C LEU A 33 -1.50 -31.48 3.06
N ARG A 34 -1.84 -30.71 4.11
CA ARG A 34 -1.13 -30.78 5.39
C ARG A 34 -1.41 -32.07 6.14
N THR A 35 -2.65 -32.59 6.11
CA THR A 35 -2.96 -33.90 6.70
C THR A 35 -2.28 -35.02 5.92
N GLN A 36 -2.30 -34.97 4.58
CA GLN A 36 -1.60 -35.92 3.73
C GLN A 36 -0.08 -35.92 3.95
N LYS A 37 0.51 -34.76 4.25
CA LYS A 37 1.94 -34.68 4.62
C LYS A 37 2.27 -35.52 5.85
N ILE A 38 1.40 -35.54 6.85
CA ILE A 38 1.59 -36.30 8.09
C ILE A 38 1.42 -37.79 7.83
N ALA A 39 0.42 -38.16 7.01
CA ALA A 39 0.14 -39.55 6.66
C ALA A 39 1.14 -40.18 5.65
N GLY A 40 2.26 -39.51 5.33
CA GLY A 40 3.28 -40.04 4.41
C GLY A 40 2.88 -39.99 2.93
N GLY A 41 2.09 -39.00 2.50
CA GLY A 41 1.64 -38.85 1.12
C GLY A 41 2.76 -38.59 0.10
N SER A 42 2.47 -38.83 -1.20
CA SER A 42 3.40 -38.67 -2.33
C SER A 42 4.10 -37.30 -2.37
N ALA A 43 5.42 -37.31 -2.63
CA ALA A 43 6.26 -36.11 -2.76
C ALA A 43 5.74 -35.08 -3.78
N SER A 44 5.14 -35.55 -4.88
CA SER A 44 4.55 -34.68 -5.92
C SER A 44 3.39 -33.82 -5.42
N LYS A 45 2.67 -34.27 -4.39
CA LYS A 45 1.58 -33.52 -3.75
C LYS A 45 2.11 -32.55 -2.69
N LEU A 46 3.27 -32.84 -2.09
CA LEU A 46 3.88 -32.02 -1.05
C LEU A 46 4.51 -30.73 -1.59
N THR A 47 5.07 -30.74 -2.80
CA THR A 47 5.62 -29.54 -3.46
C THR A 47 4.55 -28.47 -3.70
N LYS A 48 3.28 -28.87 -3.87
CA LYS A 48 2.13 -27.96 -4.05
C LYS A 48 1.82 -27.11 -2.83
N ILE A 49 2.20 -27.54 -1.61
CA ILE A 49 1.97 -26.78 -0.37
C ILE A 49 2.59 -25.38 -0.46
N HIS A 50 3.80 -25.30 -1.01
CA HIS A 50 4.49 -24.02 -1.18
C HIS A 50 3.73 -23.08 -2.12
N ASP A 51 3.26 -23.59 -3.26
CA ASP A 51 2.56 -22.80 -4.26
C ASP A 51 1.15 -22.38 -3.82
N LEU A 52 0.45 -23.22 -3.07
CA LEU A 52 -0.83 -22.90 -2.45
C LEU A 52 -0.68 -21.77 -1.42
N ARG A 53 0.35 -21.80 -0.56
CA ARG A 53 0.63 -20.71 0.39
C ARG A 53 0.85 -19.38 -0.34
N LYS A 54 1.64 -19.40 -1.43
CA LYS A 54 1.87 -18.21 -2.26
C LYS A 54 0.59 -17.74 -2.97
N SER A 55 -0.26 -18.67 -3.40
CA SER A 55 -1.54 -18.34 -4.05
C SER A 55 -2.53 -17.69 -3.07
N ILE A 56 -2.65 -18.22 -1.84
CA ILE A 56 -3.46 -17.62 -0.76
C ILE A 56 -2.97 -16.20 -0.45
N ALA A 57 -1.66 -16.02 -0.31
CA ALA A 57 -1.07 -14.71 -0.04
C ALA A 57 -1.44 -13.69 -1.13
N LYS A 58 -1.32 -14.05 -2.41
CA LYS A 58 -1.70 -13.17 -3.54
C LYS A 58 -3.16 -12.75 -3.50
N VAL A 59 -4.08 -13.69 -3.24
CA VAL A 59 -5.52 -13.39 -3.15
C VAL A 59 -5.81 -12.41 -2.02
N LEU A 60 -5.25 -12.65 -0.83
CA LEU A 60 -5.37 -11.73 0.31
C LEU A 60 -4.79 -10.34 0.02
N THR A 61 -3.63 -10.27 -0.67
CA THR A 61 -3.04 -8.99 -1.06
C THR A 61 -3.98 -8.16 -1.94
N VAL A 62 -4.60 -8.77 -2.96
CA VAL A 62 -5.52 -8.06 -3.87
C VAL A 62 -6.79 -7.63 -3.14
N ILE A 63 -7.37 -8.50 -2.30
CA ILE A 63 -8.54 -8.14 -1.46
C ILE A 63 -8.23 -6.91 -0.60
N ASN A 64 -7.10 -6.92 0.12
CA ASN A 64 -6.71 -5.82 1.01
C ASN A 64 -6.39 -4.54 0.24
N ALA A 65 -5.75 -4.64 -0.93
CA ALA A 65 -5.46 -3.50 -1.78
C ALA A 65 -6.74 -2.81 -2.27
N ASN A 66 -7.72 -3.59 -2.77
CA ASN A 66 -9.00 -3.09 -3.25
C ASN A 66 -9.81 -2.44 -2.11
N GLN A 67 -9.87 -3.08 -0.95
CA GLN A 67 -10.56 -2.51 0.22
C GLN A 67 -9.93 -1.19 0.66
N ARG A 68 -8.59 -1.12 0.72
CA ARG A 68 -7.87 0.09 1.09
C ARG A 68 -8.04 1.21 0.06
N ALA A 69 -8.06 0.88 -1.24
CA ALA A 69 -8.32 1.85 -2.30
C ALA A 69 -9.72 2.46 -2.15
N GLN A 70 -10.74 1.64 -1.92
CA GLN A 70 -12.11 2.12 -1.70
C GLN A 70 -12.23 2.99 -0.45
N LEU A 71 -11.57 2.61 0.65
CA LEU A 71 -11.52 3.43 1.86
C LEU A 71 -10.83 4.78 1.63
N ARG A 72 -9.76 4.82 0.82
CA ARG A 72 -9.12 6.09 0.45
C ARG A 72 -10.05 7.01 -0.33
N LEU A 73 -10.89 6.47 -1.21
CA LEU A 73 -11.91 7.26 -1.92
C LEU A 73 -12.94 7.85 -0.94
N PHE A 74 -13.41 7.05 0.01
CA PHE A 74 -14.38 7.51 1.02
C PHE A 74 -13.82 8.58 1.98
N TYR A 75 -12.53 8.49 2.32
CA TYR A 75 -11.84 9.47 3.18
C TYR A 75 -11.16 10.59 2.39
N LYS A 76 -11.35 10.65 1.06
CA LYS A 76 -10.84 11.74 0.23
C LYS A 76 -11.43 13.06 0.75
N GLU A 77 -10.57 14.07 0.89
CA GLU A 77 -10.92 15.43 1.35
C GLU A 77 -11.41 15.56 2.80
N LYS A 78 -11.60 14.47 3.54
CA LYS A 78 -11.92 14.54 4.97
C LYS A 78 -10.68 14.99 5.75
N LYS A 79 -10.87 15.95 6.67
CA LYS A 79 -9.81 16.47 7.55
C LYS A 79 -9.12 15.37 8.35
N TYR A 80 -9.88 14.42 8.87
CA TYR A 80 -9.36 13.36 9.74
C TYR A 80 -9.36 12.01 9.02
N LEU A 81 -8.16 11.47 8.83
CA LEU A 81 -7.95 10.12 8.32
C LEU A 81 -7.62 9.16 9.47
N PRO A 82 -8.10 7.90 9.40
CA PRO A 82 -7.59 6.81 10.22
C PRO A 82 -6.07 6.67 10.10
N LEU A 83 -5.40 6.24 11.17
CA LEU A 83 -3.94 6.13 11.23
C LEU A 83 -3.36 5.30 10.07
N ASP A 84 -4.05 4.23 9.68
CA ASP A 84 -3.62 3.35 8.58
C ASP A 84 -3.61 4.03 7.21
N LEU A 85 -4.44 5.05 6.99
CA LEU A 85 -4.51 5.75 5.71
C LEU A 85 -3.58 6.97 5.64
N ARG A 86 -3.05 7.41 6.78
CA ARG A 86 -2.13 8.56 6.85
C ARG A 86 -0.82 8.27 6.12
N PRO A 87 -0.18 9.29 5.53
CA PRO A 87 1.15 9.15 4.96
C PRO A 87 2.16 8.65 6.00
N LYS A 88 2.94 7.62 5.65
CA LYS A 88 3.99 7.08 6.52
C LYS A 88 5.21 7.98 6.44
N THR A 89 5.41 8.79 7.47
CA THR A 89 6.53 9.73 7.61
C THR A 89 7.12 9.63 9.02
N THR A 90 8.37 10.08 9.20
CA THR A 90 9.00 10.10 10.53
C THR A 90 8.28 11.08 11.45
N ARG A 91 8.37 10.87 12.77
CA ARG A 91 7.77 11.77 13.77
C ARG A 91 8.28 13.21 13.61
N ALA A 92 9.57 13.38 13.33
CA ALA A 92 10.19 14.68 13.09
C ALA A 92 9.55 15.40 11.89
N ILE A 93 9.35 14.70 10.75
CA ILE A 93 8.70 15.27 9.56
C ILE A 93 7.24 15.63 9.82
N ARG A 94 6.53 14.89 10.69
CA ARG A 94 5.14 15.21 11.06
C ARG A 94 5.01 16.42 12.01
N ARG A 95 6.07 16.73 12.75
CA ARG A 95 6.08 17.79 13.78
C ARG A 95 6.70 19.11 13.30
N ARG A 96 7.51 19.08 12.24
CA ARG A 96 8.05 20.31 11.65
C ARG A 96 6.92 21.17 11.05
N LEU A 97 7.20 22.45 10.91
CA LEU A 97 6.32 23.40 10.23
C LEU A 97 6.08 22.99 8.78
N THR A 98 4.90 23.33 8.27
CA THR A 98 4.59 23.23 6.84
C THR A 98 5.41 24.24 6.03
N LYS A 99 5.56 23.99 4.73
CA LYS A 99 6.29 24.92 3.85
C LYS A 99 5.67 26.32 3.88
N ASP A 100 4.32 26.38 3.85
CA ASP A 100 3.58 27.64 3.98
C ASP A 100 3.96 28.38 5.26
N GLU A 101 3.79 27.73 6.42
CA GLU A 101 4.13 28.32 7.73
C GLU A 101 5.59 28.79 7.79
N SER A 102 6.54 28.00 7.29
CA SER A 102 7.96 28.38 7.28
C SER A 102 8.28 29.54 6.32
N SER A 103 7.47 29.73 5.29
CA SER A 103 7.62 30.79 4.29
C SER A 103 6.83 32.05 4.61
N ARG A 104 6.00 32.04 5.68
CA ARG A 104 5.26 33.22 6.10
C ARG A 104 6.23 34.29 6.57
N VAL A 105 6.19 35.41 5.88
CA VAL A 105 7.01 36.59 6.14
C VAL A 105 6.07 37.71 6.58
N LEU A 106 6.47 38.50 7.57
CA LEU A 106 5.70 39.65 8.03
C LEU A 106 5.48 40.64 6.87
N GLU A 107 4.35 41.33 6.85
CA GLU A 107 4.03 42.28 5.78
C GLU A 107 5.11 43.36 5.61
N LYS A 108 5.66 43.84 6.74
CA LYS A 108 6.78 44.80 6.77
C LYS A 108 8.03 44.26 6.06
N THR A 109 8.41 43.02 6.33
CA THR A 109 9.55 42.37 5.68
C THR A 109 9.30 42.11 4.20
N LYS A 110 8.07 41.74 3.81
CA LYS A 110 7.68 41.57 2.41
C LYS A 110 7.82 42.89 1.64
N LYS A 111 7.30 44.00 2.19
CA LYS A 111 7.46 45.35 1.60
C LYS A 111 8.94 45.69 1.43
N ARG A 112 9.76 45.47 2.46
CA ARG A 112 11.21 45.72 2.41
C ARG A 112 11.89 44.92 1.30
N SER A 113 11.62 43.61 1.19
CA SER A 113 12.22 42.76 0.15
C SER A 113 11.79 43.15 -1.27
N THR A 114 10.53 43.60 -1.44
CA THR A 114 10.03 44.06 -2.74
C THR A 114 10.70 45.35 -3.17
N HIS A 115 10.84 46.32 -2.26
CA HIS A 115 11.43 47.63 -2.58
C HIS A 115 12.97 47.60 -2.65
N PHE A 116 13.62 46.76 -1.83
CA PHE A 116 15.08 46.66 -1.74
C PHE A 116 15.56 45.21 -1.91
N PRO A 117 15.41 44.63 -3.12
CA PRO A 117 15.92 43.29 -3.39
C PRO A 117 17.45 43.28 -3.39
N GLN A 118 18.05 42.16 -2.99
CA GLN A 118 19.49 41.96 -3.10
C GLN A 118 19.88 41.94 -4.58
N ARG A 119 20.64 42.94 -5.02
CA ARG A 119 21.10 43.06 -6.40
C ARG A 119 22.45 42.35 -6.56
N LYS A 120 22.62 41.65 -7.68
CA LYS A 120 23.93 41.14 -8.08
C LYS A 120 24.69 42.27 -8.76
N TYR A 121 25.93 42.51 -8.36
CA TYR A 121 26.83 43.48 -8.98
C TYR A 121 28.25 42.93 -9.02
N ALA A 122 29.06 43.49 -9.91
CA ALA A 122 30.50 43.21 -10.00
C ALA A 122 31.26 44.55 -9.92
N VAL A 123 32.45 44.52 -9.32
CA VAL A 123 33.33 45.69 -9.27
C VAL A 123 34.36 45.55 -10.38
N LYS A 124 34.50 46.59 -11.20
CA LYS A 124 35.51 46.65 -12.25
C LYS A 124 36.87 46.94 -11.61
N ALA A 125 37.90 46.18 -11.98
CA ALA A 125 39.29 46.48 -11.66
C ALA A 125 39.82 47.62 -12.54
#